data_AF-A0A972E288-F1
#
_entry.id   AF-A0A972E288-F1
#
_cell.length_a   1.000
_cell.length_b   1.000
_cell.length_c   1.000
_cell.angle_alpha   90.00
_cell.angle_beta   90.00
_cell.angle_gamma   90.00
#
_symmetry.space_group_name_H-M   'P 1'
#
loop_
_entity.id
_entity.type
_entity.pdbx_description
1 polymer ?
#
loop_
_entity_poly.entity_id
_entity_poly.type
_entity_poly.pdbx_seq_one_letter_code
_entity_poly.pdbx_strand_id
1 'polypeptide(L)'
;KPEAYRQIFYEAFRILKAGGILYIWDTVIPVCEEPIRKIFAVPVTVKIGKKKIQTAYGVGWKDHSLSSDQLIGIARKTGFSLKLEEHSEEAFYLELIKADHGK
;
A
#
# COMPACT_ATOMS: atom_id res chain seq x y z
N LYS A 1 -3.40 9.47 7.49
CA LYS A 1 -4.86 9.51 7.85
C LYS A 1 -5.51 8.13 7.69
N PRO A 2 -5.65 7.33 8.76
CA PRO A 2 -6.21 5.97 8.71
C PRO A 2 -7.67 5.87 8.23
N GLU A 3 -8.44 6.96 8.30
CA GLU A 3 -9.84 7.02 7.87
C GLU A 3 -9.99 7.03 6.34
N ALA A 4 -9.07 7.67 5.62
CA ALA A 4 -9.08 7.69 4.16
C ALA A 4 -8.85 6.27 3.58
N TYR A 5 -7.91 5.51 4.15
CA TYR A 5 -7.66 4.13 3.73
C TYR A 5 -8.89 3.24 3.97
N ARG A 6 -9.59 3.39 5.09
CA ARG A 6 -10.82 2.60 5.34
C ARG A 6 -11.86 2.79 4.23
N GLN A 7 -12.10 4.03 3.81
CA GLN A 7 -13.05 4.31 2.72
C GLN A 7 -12.57 3.72 1.38
N ILE A 8 -11.29 3.85 1.07
CA ILE A 8 -10.70 3.29 -0.18
C ILE A 8 -10.90 1.77 -0.22
N PHE A 9 -10.59 1.07 0.86
CA PHE A 9 -10.74 -0.38 0.93
C PHE A 9 -12.22 -0.79 0.86
N TYR A 10 -13.12 -0.05 1.53
CA TYR A 10 -14.56 -0.30 1.45
C TYR A 10 -15.08 -0.19 0.01
N GLU A 11 -14.74 0.89 -0.69
CA GLU A 11 -15.17 1.07 -2.09
C GLU A 11 -14.56 0.02 -3.02
N ALA A 12 -13.28 -0.32 -2.86
CA ALA A 12 -12.64 -1.39 -3.61
C ALA A 12 -13.34 -2.74 -3.37
N PHE A 13 -13.67 -3.05 -2.12
CA PHE A 13 -14.41 -4.27 -1.77
C PHE A 13 -15.81 -4.28 -2.38
N ARG A 14 -16.51 -3.15 -2.34
CA ARG A 14 -17.88 -3.00 -2.87
C ARG A 14 -17.94 -3.27 -4.37
N ILE A 15 -16.96 -2.78 -5.14
CA ILE A 15 -16.96 -2.89 -6.61
C ILE A 15 -16.37 -4.21 -7.15
N LEU A 16 -15.47 -4.84 -6.40
CA LEU A 16 -14.88 -6.11 -6.83
C LEU A 16 -15.93 -7.23 -6.81
N LYS A 17 -15.93 -8.07 -7.85
CA LYS A 17 -16.67 -9.34 -7.82
C LYS A 17 -16.07 -10.30 -6.78
N ALA A 18 -16.84 -11.30 -6.37
CA ALA A 18 -16.31 -12.39 -5.55
C ALA A 18 -15.13 -13.07 -6.26
N GLY A 19 -14.07 -13.38 -5.50
CA GLY A 19 -12.79 -13.86 -6.03
C GLY A 19 -11.94 -12.79 -6.73
N GLY A 20 -12.39 -11.54 -6.80
CA GLY A 20 -11.61 -10.42 -7.34
C GLY A 20 -10.41 -10.09 -6.46
N ILE A 21 -9.32 -9.62 -7.08
CA ILE A 21 -8.05 -9.32 -6.40
C ILE A 21 -7.77 -7.82 -6.47
N LEU A 22 -7.46 -7.22 -5.33
CA LEU A 22 -6.88 -5.90 -5.19
C LEU A 22 -5.36 -6.05 -5.03
N TYR A 23 -4.63 -5.39 -5.91
CA TYR A 23 -3.17 -5.37 -5.91
C TYR A 23 -2.67 -4.03 -5.38
N ILE A 24 -1.73 -4.04 -4.45
CA ILE A 24 -1.14 -2.82 -3.87
C ILE A 24 0.37 -2.94 -3.96
N TRP A 25 1.00 -1.92 -4.54
CA TRP A 25 2.44 -1.67 -4.44
C TRP A 25 2.63 -0.34 -3.73
N ASP A 26 3.35 -0.34 -2.61
CA ASP A 26 3.64 0.89 -1.87
C ASP A 26 4.97 0.75 -1.10
N THR A 27 5.37 1.83 -0.45
CA THR A 27 6.59 1.91 0.36
C THR A 27 6.29 1.83 1.85
N VAL A 28 7.17 1.18 2.60
CA VAL A 28 7.19 1.26 4.06
C VAL A 28 7.68 2.65 4.43
N ILE A 29 6.79 3.45 5.02
CA ILE A 29 7.11 4.78 5.53
C ILE A 29 7.27 4.65 7.05
N PRO A 30 8.50 4.68 7.58
CA PRO A 30 8.73 4.55 9.01
C PRO A 30 8.15 5.74 9.78
N VAL A 31 8.00 5.59 11.10
CA VAL A 31 7.60 6.69 11.98
C VAL A 31 8.65 7.81 11.88
N CYS A 32 8.18 9.06 11.79
CA CYS A 32 9.06 10.22 11.78
C CYS A 32 9.60 10.45 13.20
N GLU A 33 10.86 10.07 13.45
CA GLU A 33 11.51 10.29 14.75
C GLU A 33 12.11 11.70 14.88
N GLU A 34 12.42 12.35 13.74
CA GLU A 34 13.03 13.68 13.68
C GLU A 34 12.11 14.70 12.98
N PRO A 35 11.37 15.55 13.72
CA PRO A 35 10.41 16.49 13.15
C PRO A 35 11.02 17.60 12.27
N ILE A 36 12.35 17.75 12.27
CA ILE A 36 13.07 18.68 11.39
C ILE A 36 13.05 18.17 9.93
N ARG A 37 13.03 16.84 9.71
CA ARG A 37 12.92 16.25 8.38
C ARG A 37 11.46 16.23 7.93
N LYS A 38 11.13 17.13 6.99
CA LYS A 38 9.75 17.32 6.54
C LYS A 38 9.29 16.29 5.51
N ILE A 39 10.22 15.61 4.82
CA ILE A 39 9.92 14.77 3.65
C ILE A 39 10.56 13.39 3.83
N PHE A 40 9.76 12.34 3.65
CA PHE A 40 10.24 11.00 3.39
C PHE A 40 10.33 10.82 1.87
N ALA A 41 11.45 10.33 1.36
CA ALA A 41 11.62 10.11 -0.08
C ALA A 41 12.35 8.80 -0.36
N VAL A 42 11.81 8.00 -1.28
CA VAL A 42 12.41 6.76 -1.76
C VAL A 42 12.88 6.95 -3.20
N PRO A 43 14.13 6.60 -3.54
CA PRO A 43 14.60 6.67 -4.91
C PRO A 43 13.85 5.66 -5.79
N VAL A 44 13.34 6.11 -6.93
CA VAL A 44 12.61 5.28 -7.88
C VAL A 44 13.37 5.25 -9.19
N THR A 45 13.74 4.05 -9.62
CA THR A 45 14.31 3.81 -10.94
C THR A 45 13.27 3.13 -11.83
N VAL A 46 12.80 3.83 -12.87
CA VAL A 46 11.85 3.29 -13.84
C VAL A 46 12.59 2.93 -15.13
N LYS A 47 12.49 1.67 -15.57
CA LYS A 47 13.02 1.23 -16.86
C LYS A 47 11.87 1.08 -17.86
N ILE A 48 11.91 1.87 -18.94
CA ILE A 48 10.90 1.83 -20.02
C ILE A 48 11.62 1.55 -21.33
N GLY A 49 11.52 0.32 -21.83
CA GLY A 49 12.31 -0.15 -22.97
C GLY A 49 13.82 -0.01 -22.71
N LYS A 50 14.50 0.80 -23.53
CA LYS A 50 15.93 1.11 -23.37
C LYS A 50 16.20 2.33 -22.47
N LYS A 51 15.18 3.05 -22.02
CA LYS A 51 15.33 4.25 -21.19
C LYS A 51 15.33 3.88 -19.71
N LYS A 52 16.22 4.50 -18.94
CA LYS A 52 16.25 4.47 -17.47
C LYS A 52 15.95 5.87 -16.97
N ILE A 53 14.90 6.01 -16.17
CA ILE A 53 14.51 7.26 -15.52
C ILE A 53 14.81 7.10 -14.03
N GLN A 54 15.55 8.04 -13.45
CA GLN A 54 15.78 8.14 -12.02
C GLN A 54 14.96 9.31 -11.49
N THR A 55 14.14 9.04 -10.49
CA THR A 55 13.29 10.01 -9.80
C THR A 55 13.20 9.63 -8.33
N ALA A 56 12.43 10.35 -7.54
CA ALA A 56 12.09 9.97 -6.17
C ALA A 56 10.58 10.08 -5.96
N TYR A 57 10.04 9.18 -5.15
CA TYR A 57 8.69 9.29 -4.61
C TYR A 57 8.79 9.92 -3.22
N GLY A 58 8.21 11.11 -3.04
CA GLY A 58 8.33 11.88 -1.81
C GLY A 58 6.98 12.25 -1.21
N VAL A 59 6.86 12.12 0.12
CA VAL A 59 5.67 12.51 0.89
C VAL A 59 6.07 13.34 2.10
N GLY A 60 5.16 14.20 2.57
CA GLY A 60 5.34 14.82 3.90
C GLY A 60 5.41 13.74 4.96
N TRP A 61 6.42 13.74 5.83
CA TRP A 61 6.70 12.59 6.71
C TRP A 61 5.84 12.60 7.97
N LYS A 62 5.59 13.79 8.54
CA LYS A 62 4.84 13.95 9.78
C LYS A 62 3.43 13.36 9.64
N ASP A 63 3.06 12.42 10.50
CA ASP A 63 1.74 11.75 10.54
C ASP A 63 1.40 10.88 9.30
N HIS A 64 2.42 10.50 8.52
CA HIS A 64 2.30 9.73 7.27
C HIS A 64 3.01 8.38 7.30
N SER A 65 3.27 7.81 8.48
CA SER A 65 3.79 6.44 8.57
C SER A 65 2.81 5.45 7.93
N LEU A 66 3.39 4.43 7.29
CA LEU A 66 2.67 3.41 6.55
C LEU A 66 3.46 2.10 6.57
N SER A 67 2.79 0.99 6.85
CA SER A 67 3.34 -0.35 6.69
C SER A 67 2.34 -1.29 6.02
N SER A 68 2.84 -2.40 5.48
CA SER A 68 1.99 -3.48 4.94
C SER A 68 1.01 -3.98 6.00
N ASP A 69 1.47 -4.21 7.24
CA ASP A 69 0.65 -4.67 8.37
C ASP A 69 -0.56 -3.75 8.64
N GLN A 70 -0.37 -2.44 8.57
CA GLN A 70 -1.45 -1.48 8.76
C GLN A 70 -2.51 -1.63 7.66
N LEU A 71 -2.10 -1.76 6.40
CA LEU A 71 -3.01 -1.96 5.28
C LEU A 71 -3.69 -3.32 5.32
N ILE A 72 -2.97 -4.40 5.65
CA ILE A 72 -3.51 -5.75 5.83
C ILE A 72 -4.57 -5.75 6.95
N GLY A 73 -4.31 -5.05 8.05
CA GLY A 73 -5.27 -4.90 9.15
C GLY A 73 -6.56 -4.20 8.73
N ILE A 74 -6.48 -3.17 7.89
CA ILE A 74 -7.64 -2.49 7.31
C ILE A 74 -8.36 -3.39 6.31
N ALA A 75 -7.61 -4.10 5.47
CA ALA A 75 -8.14 -5.03 4.47
C ALA A 75 -9.00 -6.12 5.12
N ARG A 76 -8.47 -6.78 6.16
CA ARG A 76 -9.16 -7.83 6.91
C ARG A 76 -10.45 -7.32 7.55
N LYS A 77 -10.42 -6.14 8.16
CA LYS A 77 -11.61 -5.50 8.74
C LYS A 77 -12.67 -5.16 7.69
N THR A 78 -12.27 -4.97 6.44
CA THR A 78 -13.18 -4.68 5.33
C THR A 78 -13.80 -5.95 4.71
N GLY A 79 -13.13 -7.11 4.87
CA GLY A 79 -13.58 -8.39 4.32
C GLY A 79 -12.64 -9.02 3.29
N PHE A 80 -11.49 -8.39 3.00
CA PHE A 80 -10.46 -9.00 2.17
C PHE A 80 -9.65 -10.05 2.95
N SER A 81 -9.17 -11.06 2.24
CA SER A 81 -8.17 -12.00 2.72
C SER A 81 -6.81 -11.70 2.06
N LEU A 82 -5.73 -11.82 2.83
CA LEU A 82 -4.37 -11.74 2.27
C LEU A 82 -4.05 -13.03 1.52
N LYS A 83 -3.64 -12.91 0.26
CA LYS A 83 -3.23 -14.03 -0.59
C LYS A 83 -1.71 -14.10 -0.75
N LEU A 84 -1.06 -12.95 -0.93
CA LEU A 84 0.38 -12.84 -1.09
C LEU A 84 0.86 -11.51 -0.49
N GLU A 85 2.02 -11.56 0.15
CA GLU A 85 2.77 -10.40 0.61
C GLU A 85 4.23 -10.62 0.22
N GLU A 86 4.82 -9.63 -0.44
CA GLU A 86 6.23 -9.61 -0.79
C GLU A 86 6.87 -8.30 -0.32
N HIS A 87 8.13 -8.37 0.08
CA HIS A 87 8.91 -7.22 0.53
C HIS A 87 10.19 -7.11 -0.30
N SER A 88 10.57 -5.88 -0.64
CA SER A 88 11.81 -5.56 -1.35
C SER A 88 12.30 -4.18 -0.93
N GLU A 89 13.43 -4.13 -0.23
CA GLU A 89 14.00 -2.87 0.29
C GLU A 89 12.95 -2.09 1.12
N GLU A 90 12.65 -0.84 0.76
CA GLU A 90 11.61 -0.03 1.40
C GLU A 90 10.23 -0.19 0.73
N ALA A 91 10.03 -1.18 -0.14
CA ALA A 91 8.77 -1.42 -0.84
C ALA A 91 8.13 -2.76 -0.44
N PHE A 92 6.81 -2.80 -0.55
CA PHE A 92 6.02 -4.01 -0.37
C PHE A 92 4.96 -4.15 -1.46
N TYR A 93 4.55 -5.39 -1.67
CA TYR A 93 3.48 -5.79 -2.57
C TYR A 93 2.46 -6.66 -1.84
N LEU A 94 1.17 -6.39 -2.08
CA LEU A 94 0.06 -7.16 -1.51
C LEU A 94 -0.90 -7.64 -2.59
N GLU A 95 -1.29 -8.91 -2.51
CA GLU A 95 -2.49 -9.45 -3.16
C GLU A 95 -3.58 -9.67 -2.11
N LEU A 96 -4.68 -8.96 -2.27
CA LEU A 96 -5.84 -9.03 -1.38
C LEU A 96 -7.04 -9.55 -2.16
N ILE A 97 -7.54 -10.72 -1.78
CA ILE A 97 -8.68 -11.34 -2.46
C ILE A 97 -9.99 -11.01 -1.72
N LYS A 98 -11.01 -10.60 -2.47
CA LYS A 98 -12.39 -10.58 -1.97
C LYS A 98 -12.84 -12.02 -1.84
N ALA A 99 -12.86 -12.54 -0.61
CA ALA A 99 -13.29 -13.89 -0.33
C ALA A 99 -14.68 -14.12 -0.94
N ASP A 100 -14.82 -15.23 -1.68
CA ASP A 100 -16.13 -15.69 -2.09
C ASP A 100 -16.76 -16.37 -0.88
N HIS A 101 -17.61 -15.65 -0.16
CA HIS A 101 -18.50 -16.28 0.80
C HIS A 101 -19.63 -16.94 -0.01
N GLY A 102 -19.28 -18.04 -0.69
CA GLY A 102 -20.26 -18.91 -1.33
C GLY A 102 -21.30 -19.35 -0.30
N LYS A 103 -22.57 -19.29 -0.71
CA LYS A 103 -23.69 -19.96 -0.04
C LYS A 103 -23.43 -21.44 0.14
#